data_AF-A0A3R7L6G9-F1
#
_entry.id   AF-A0A3R7L6G9-F1
#
_cell.length_a   1.000
_cell.length_b   1.000
_cell.length_c   1.000
_cell.angle_alpha   90.00
_cell.angle_beta   90.00
_cell.angle_gamma   90.00
#
_symmetry.space_group_name_H-M   'P 1'
#
loop_
_entity.id
_entity.type
_entity.pdbx_description
1 polymer ?
#
loop_
_entity_poly.entity_id
_entity_poly.type
_entity_poly.pdbx_seq_one_letter_code
_entity_poly.pdbx_strand_id
1 'polypeptide(L)'
;MYGNGDRKTVSELMREAAATRRRLSYYAAHLERVQNAAERARSLIERMLRIFARELDANDRDNFLTVLTSTSEDLEIANLPLLPIVIALSNYHFTELKRIYAVGNCFVDDSSVKFLAYVLRFSPLASQIELLDISGTRVTEQGLCFLLDMMQEREIPFTLIAKDRVQTESSPDAEVNERYQLLLEKVRAKSNCTLKLSSES
;
A
#
# COMPACT_ATOMS: atom_id res chain seq x y z
N MET A 1 44.05 59.63 -8.47
CA MET A 1 43.24 59.61 -7.23
C MET A 1 42.55 58.26 -7.14
N TYR A 2 43.09 57.33 -6.35
CA TYR A 2 42.43 56.04 -6.06
C TYR A 2 41.51 56.23 -4.86
N GLY A 3 40.26 55.76 -4.93
CA GLY A 3 39.30 55.98 -3.85
C GLY A 3 37.95 55.26 -3.97
N ASN A 4 37.99 53.94 -4.21
CA ASN A 4 37.00 52.93 -3.79
C ASN A 4 35.50 53.18 -4.04
N GLY A 5 35.01 52.65 -5.17
CA GLY A 5 33.59 52.31 -5.39
C GLY A 5 33.09 51.09 -4.60
N ASP A 6 33.91 50.52 -3.72
CA ASP A 6 33.63 49.29 -2.95
C ASP A 6 33.43 49.51 -1.43
N ARG A 7 33.48 50.76 -0.93
CA ARG A 7 33.31 51.04 0.50
C ARG A 7 31.88 51.42 0.84
N LYS A 8 31.06 50.44 1.21
CA LYS A 8 29.76 50.67 1.86
C LYS A 8 29.95 51.54 3.10
N THR A 9 29.04 52.49 3.32
CA THR A 9 29.05 53.28 4.55
C THR A 9 28.68 52.40 5.74
N VAL A 10 29.14 52.74 6.94
CA VAL A 10 28.81 52.01 8.18
C VAL A 10 27.29 51.88 8.35
N SER A 11 26.52 52.90 7.96
CA SER A 11 25.06 52.90 7.99
C SER A 11 24.43 51.90 7.02
N GLU A 12 24.99 51.73 5.81
CA GLU A 12 24.54 50.70 4.85
C GLU A 12 24.85 49.30 5.36
N LEU A 13 26.05 49.09 5.92
CA LEU A 13 26.41 47.82 6.56
C LEU A 13 25.50 47.49 7.74
N MET A 14 25.15 48.48 8.57
CA MET A 14 24.20 48.29 9.69
C MET A 14 22.79 47.97 9.20
N ARG A 15 22.33 48.60 8.11
CA ARG A 15 21.03 48.31 7.51
C ARG A 15 20.97 46.92 6.91
N GLU A 16 22.02 46.50 6.20
CA GLU A 16 22.16 45.14 5.67
C GLU A 16 22.27 44.10 6.79
N ALA A 17 23.05 44.37 7.83
CA ALA A 17 23.16 43.49 9.00
C ALA A 17 21.81 43.34 9.72
N ALA A 18 21.04 44.43 9.87
CA ALA A 18 19.70 44.39 10.44
C ALA A 18 18.71 43.60 9.56
N ALA A 19 18.78 43.76 8.23
CA ALA A 19 17.96 43.00 7.29
C ALA A 19 18.30 41.50 7.33
N THR A 20 19.59 41.14 7.36
CA THR A 20 20.07 39.77 7.51
C THR A 20 19.64 39.17 8.84
N ARG A 21 19.74 39.92 9.94
CA ARG A 21 19.29 39.47 11.27
C ARG A 21 17.79 39.18 11.30
N ARG A 22 16.97 40.02 10.66
CA ARG A 22 15.52 39.77 10.51
C ARG A 22 15.23 38.52 9.69
N ARG A 23 15.97 38.30 8.60
CA ARG A 23 15.86 37.06 7.81
C ARG A 23 16.25 35.84 8.62
N LEU A 24 17.37 35.90 9.37
CA LEU A 24 17.81 34.81 10.25
C LEU A 24 16.76 34.49 11.33
N SER A 25 16.18 35.51 11.98
CA SER A 25 15.10 35.28 12.94
C SER A 25 13.85 34.66 12.32
N TYR A 26 13.51 35.06 11.09
CA TYR A 26 12.39 34.48 10.34
C TYR A 26 12.65 33.01 10.01
N TYR A 27 13.83 32.68 9.46
CA TYR A 27 14.19 31.30 9.14
C TYR A 27 14.30 30.42 10.39
N ALA A 28 14.81 30.94 11.50
CA ALA A 28 14.82 30.21 12.77
C ALA A 28 13.40 29.85 13.24
N ALA A 29 12.48 30.83 13.24
CA ALA A 29 11.09 30.59 13.61
C ALA A 29 10.37 29.65 12.62
N HIS A 30 10.74 29.68 11.34
CA HIS A 30 10.19 28.75 10.34
C HIS A 30 10.71 27.32 10.56
N LEU A 31 12.02 27.15 10.79
CA LEU A 31 12.63 25.86 11.09
C LEU A 31 12.04 25.23 12.35
N GLU A 32 11.82 26.02 13.39
CA GLU A 32 11.17 25.54 14.62
C GLU A 32 9.75 25.02 14.35
N ARG A 33 8.97 25.70 13.51
CA ARG A 33 7.63 25.21 13.11
C ARG A 33 7.70 23.91 12.33
N VAL A 34 8.65 23.80 11.39
CA VAL A 34 8.84 22.59 10.58
C VAL A 34 9.27 21.43 11.47
N GLN A 35 10.19 21.65 12.42
CA GLN A 35 10.62 20.64 13.37
C GLN A 35 9.46 20.14 14.23
N ASN A 36 8.68 21.07 14.82
CA ASN A 36 7.50 20.71 15.61
C ASN A 36 6.46 19.94 14.79
N ALA A 37 6.30 20.26 13.50
CA ALA A 37 5.41 19.51 12.61
C ALA A 37 5.95 18.10 12.32
N ALA A 38 7.25 17.95 12.08
CA ALA A 38 7.90 16.67 11.84
C ALA A 38 7.82 15.75 13.06
N GLU A 39 8.01 16.28 14.27
CA GLU A 39 7.88 15.51 15.53
C GLU A 39 6.44 15.00 15.73
N ARG A 40 5.44 15.84 15.44
CA ARG A 40 4.03 15.42 15.46
C ARG A 40 3.73 14.34 14.43
N ALA A 41 4.23 14.51 13.20
CA ALA A 41 4.04 13.51 12.14
C ALA A 41 4.67 12.16 12.53
N ARG A 42 5.90 12.17 13.07
CA ARG A 42 6.58 10.97 13.57
C ARG A 42 5.78 10.28 14.67
N SER A 43 5.26 11.04 15.64
CA SER A 43 4.40 10.49 16.71
C SER A 43 3.15 9.81 16.18
N LEU A 44 2.51 10.38 15.16
CA LEU A 44 1.34 9.78 14.51
C LEU A 44 1.69 8.51 13.73
N ILE A 45 2.81 8.51 12.99
CA ILE A 45 3.31 7.32 12.29
C ILE A 45 3.59 6.19 13.29
N GLU A 46 4.26 6.48 14.39
CA GLU A 46 4.54 5.48 15.42
C GLU A 46 3.25 4.90 16.03
N ARG A 47 2.21 5.72 16.24
CA ARG A 47 0.90 5.23 16.70
C ARG A 47 0.22 4.34 15.66
N MET A 48 0.26 4.70 14.38
CA MET A 48 -0.26 3.88 13.29
C MET A 48 0.45 2.52 13.25
N LEU A 49 1.78 2.50 13.30
CA LEU A 49 2.59 1.28 13.32
C LEU A 49 2.26 0.40 14.53
N ARG A 50 1.99 0.96 15.70
CA ARG A 50 1.57 0.19 16.88
C ARG A 50 0.22 -0.50 16.71
N ILE A 51 -0.70 0.09 15.94
CA ILE A 51 -2.04 -0.46 15.69
C ILE A 51 -1.97 -1.54 14.61
N PHE A 52 -1.28 -1.24 13.51
CA PHE A 52 -1.41 -1.99 12.27
C PHE A 52 -0.21 -2.88 11.94
N ALA A 53 0.96 -2.61 12.54
CA ALA A 53 2.23 -3.25 12.21
C ALA A 53 2.99 -3.67 13.48
N ARG A 54 2.25 -4.04 14.54
CA ARG A 54 2.83 -4.44 15.83
C ARG A 54 3.80 -5.61 15.69
N GLU A 55 3.49 -6.52 14.78
CA GLU A 55 4.20 -7.78 14.52
C GLU A 55 5.39 -7.60 13.57
N LEU A 56 5.54 -6.42 12.94
CA LEU A 56 6.65 -6.13 12.05
C LEU A 56 7.91 -5.78 12.84
N ASP A 57 9.04 -6.28 12.36
CA ASP A 57 10.37 -5.88 12.80
C ASP A 57 10.74 -4.46 12.28
N ALA A 58 11.94 -3.99 12.61
CA ALA A 58 12.36 -2.64 12.20
C ALA A 58 12.50 -2.50 10.67
N ASN A 59 12.98 -3.54 9.98
CA ASN A 59 13.20 -3.52 8.54
C ASN A 59 11.87 -3.57 7.78
N ASP A 60 10.95 -4.43 8.23
CA ASP A 60 9.62 -4.56 7.66
C ASP A 60 8.77 -3.30 7.89
N ARG A 61 9.01 -2.54 8.97
CA ARG A 61 8.36 -1.23 9.18
C ARG A 61 8.81 -0.18 8.17
N ASP A 62 10.11 -0.11 7.88
CA ASP A 62 10.62 0.83 6.87
C ASP A 62 10.12 0.44 5.48
N ASN A 63 10.07 -0.86 5.18
CA ASN A 63 9.45 -1.38 3.96
C ASN A 63 7.95 -1.03 3.90
N PHE A 64 7.22 -1.20 4.99
CA PHE A 64 5.80 -0.87 5.08
C PHE A 64 5.53 0.62 4.79
N LEU A 65 6.33 1.53 5.35
CA LEU A 65 6.21 2.95 5.06
C LEU A 65 6.55 3.27 3.60
N THR A 66 7.58 2.61 3.05
CA THR A 66 7.95 2.73 1.64
C THR A 66 6.77 2.34 0.74
N VAL A 67 6.16 1.19 1.01
CA VAL A 67 4.96 0.69 0.33
C VAL A 67 3.81 1.68 0.42
N LEU A 68 3.48 2.22 1.61
CA LEU A 68 2.39 3.18 1.77
C LEU A 68 2.61 4.52 1.05
N THR A 69 3.86 4.85 0.71
CA THR A 69 4.22 6.05 -0.05
C THR A 69 4.55 5.76 -1.51
N SER A 70 4.40 4.51 -1.95
CA SER A 70 4.73 4.08 -3.31
C SER A 70 3.79 4.71 -4.33
N THR A 71 4.36 5.08 -5.48
CA THR A 71 3.65 5.55 -6.68
C THR A 71 3.84 4.58 -7.86
N SER A 72 4.37 3.39 -7.58
CA SER A 72 4.63 2.35 -8.58
C SER A 72 3.34 1.72 -9.10
N GLU A 73 3.35 1.27 -10.36
CA GLU A 73 2.29 0.40 -10.89
C GLU A 73 2.29 -0.98 -10.23
N ASP A 74 3.43 -1.35 -9.63
CA ASP A 74 3.67 -2.64 -8.99
C ASP A 74 3.87 -2.44 -7.49
N LEU A 75 3.05 -3.13 -6.71
CA LEU A 75 3.14 -3.12 -5.25
C LEU A 75 3.52 -4.50 -4.74
N GLU A 76 4.77 -4.62 -4.33
CA GLU A 76 5.27 -5.79 -3.63
C GLU A 76 5.00 -5.64 -2.13
N ILE A 77 4.25 -6.58 -1.57
CA ILE A 77 3.80 -6.53 -0.18
C ILE A 77 4.20 -7.79 0.59
N ALA A 78 5.35 -8.38 0.27
CA ALA A 78 5.88 -9.53 1.00
C ALA A 78 6.08 -9.18 2.49
N ASN A 79 5.61 -10.04 3.40
CA ASN A 79 5.70 -9.87 4.85
C ASN A 79 5.10 -8.57 5.41
N LEU A 80 4.08 -8.00 4.75
CA LEU A 80 3.41 -6.79 5.23
C LEU A 80 1.93 -7.06 5.58
N PRO A 81 1.38 -6.41 6.62
CA PRO A 81 -0.04 -6.53 6.94
C PRO A 81 -0.88 -5.95 5.78
N LEU A 82 -1.80 -6.77 5.26
CA LEU A 82 -2.61 -6.39 4.09
C LEU A 82 -3.68 -5.33 4.42
N LEU A 83 -4.29 -5.39 5.60
CA LEU A 83 -5.41 -4.52 5.96
C LEU A 83 -5.10 -3.01 5.80
N PRO A 84 -3.98 -2.46 6.30
CA PRO A 84 -3.63 -1.06 6.09
C PRO A 84 -3.42 -0.70 4.62
N ILE A 85 -2.88 -1.62 3.83
CA ILE A 85 -2.66 -1.43 2.39
C ILE A 85 -4.01 -1.35 1.68
N VAL A 86 -4.95 -2.20 2.05
CA VAL A 86 -6.33 -2.15 1.54
C VAL A 86 -7.06 -0.86 1.96
N ILE A 87 -6.81 -0.37 3.18
CA ILE A 87 -7.33 0.92 3.64
C ILE A 87 -6.72 2.06 2.81
N ALA A 88 -5.41 2.04 2.56
CA ALA A 88 -4.76 3.03 1.71
C ALA A 88 -5.33 2.99 0.28
N LEU A 89 -5.53 1.79 -0.28
CA LEU A 89 -6.15 1.59 -1.58
C LEU A 89 -7.57 2.18 -1.65
N SER A 90 -8.38 2.02 -0.61
CA SER A 90 -9.73 2.59 -0.56
C SER A 90 -9.76 4.12 -0.39
N ASN A 91 -8.61 4.74 -0.06
CA ASN A 91 -8.45 6.18 0.17
C ASN A 91 -7.55 6.87 -0.88
N TYR A 92 -7.54 6.42 -2.14
CA TYR A 92 -6.78 7.02 -3.26
C TYR A 92 -5.25 7.03 -3.11
N HIS A 93 -4.66 6.24 -2.19
CA HIS A 93 -3.21 6.30 -1.96
C HIS A 93 -2.36 5.56 -3.01
N PHE A 94 -2.96 4.91 -4.01
CA PHE A 94 -2.26 4.13 -5.03
C PHE A 94 -2.82 4.38 -6.43
N THR A 95 -2.74 5.62 -6.91
CA THR A 95 -3.42 6.05 -8.16
C THR A 95 -2.90 5.37 -9.42
N GLU A 96 -1.65 4.92 -9.44
CA GLU A 96 -1.05 4.25 -10.61
C GLU A 96 -1.01 2.72 -10.47
N LEU A 97 -1.43 2.17 -9.32
CA LEU A 97 -1.27 0.74 -9.02
C LEU A 97 -2.12 -0.15 -9.92
N LYS A 98 -1.45 -1.07 -10.62
CA LYS A 98 -2.06 -2.08 -11.49
C LYS A 98 -1.87 -3.51 -10.96
N ARG A 99 -0.76 -3.80 -10.28
CA ARG A 99 -0.37 -5.17 -9.94
C ARG A 99 0.04 -5.28 -8.48
N ILE A 100 -0.58 -6.19 -7.75
CA ILE A 100 -0.29 -6.46 -6.33
C ILE A 100 0.36 -7.84 -6.20
N TYR A 101 1.54 -7.87 -5.60
CA TYR A 101 2.31 -9.09 -5.35
C TYR A 101 2.43 -9.34 -3.85
N ALA A 102 1.66 -10.29 -3.34
CA ALA A 102 1.63 -10.71 -1.95
C ALA A 102 2.22 -12.12 -1.75
N VAL A 103 3.16 -12.50 -2.62
CA VAL A 103 3.74 -13.85 -2.66
C VAL A 103 4.40 -14.18 -1.32
N GLY A 104 4.06 -15.33 -0.75
CA GLY A 104 4.62 -15.82 0.51
C GLY A 104 4.23 -14.99 1.75
N ASN A 105 3.30 -14.04 1.63
CA ASN A 105 2.96 -13.16 2.73
C ASN A 105 2.12 -13.90 3.80
N CYS A 106 2.71 -14.03 5.00
CA CYS A 106 2.10 -14.72 6.14
C CYS A 106 0.93 -13.96 6.79
N PHE A 107 0.79 -12.66 6.52
CA PHE A 107 -0.31 -11.81 6.99
C PHE A 107 -1.54 -11.84 6.07
N VAL A 108 -1.46 -12.55 4.93
CA VAL A 108 -2.57 -12.70 3.98
C VAL A 108 -3.31 -14.00 4.25
N ASP A 109 -4.49 -13.86 4.85
CA ASP A 109 -5.44 -14.91 5.18
C ASP A 109 -6.84 -14.62 4.61
N ASP A 110 -7.80 -15.52 4.83
CA ASP A 110 -9.17 -15.39 4.33
C ASP A 110 -9.87 -14.10 4.77
N SER A 111 -9.60 -13.63 6.00
CA SER A 111 -10.23 -12.42 6.53
C SER A 111 -9.71 -11.16 5.82
N SER A 112 -8.39 -11.09 5.66
CA SER A 112 -7.73 -9.98 4.96
C SER A 112 -8.10 -9.95 3.47
N VAL A 113 -8.16 -11.10 2.80
CA VAL A 113 -8.50 -11.19 1.38
C VAL A 113 -9.97 -10.89 1.12
N LYS A 114 -10.87 -11.23 2.05
CA LYS A 114 -12.29 -10.85 1.98
C LYS A 114 -12.45 -9.33 1.93
N PHE A 115 -11.71 -8.60 2.76
CA PHE A 115 -11.77 -7.14 2.74
C PHE A 115 -11.19 -6.56 1.44
N LEU A 116 -10.05 -7.10 0.98
CA LEU A 116 -9.48 -6.74 -0.32
C LEU A 116 -10.47 -7.00 -1.47
N ALA A 117 -11.14 -8.15 -1.48
CA ALA A 117 -12.12 -8.50 -2.49
C ALA A 117 -13.28 -7.49 -2.54
N TYR A 118 -13.77 -7.02 -1.39
CA TYR A 118 -14.79 -5.98 -1.35
C TYR A 118 -14.30 -4.65 -1.92
N VAL A 119 -13.07 -4.25 -1.61
CA VAL A 119 -12.48 -3.03 -2.19
C VAL A 119 -12.31 -3.18 -3.70
N LEU A 120 -11.76 -4.29 -4.18
CA LEU A 120 -11.60 -4.57 -5.61
C LEU A 120 -12.94 -4.61 -6.35
N ARG A 121 -14.01 -5.08 -5.69
CA ARG A 121 -15.34 -5.25 -6.28
C ARG A 121 -16.12 -3.95 -6.37
N PHE A 122 -16.09 -3.14 -5.32
CA PHE A 122 -17.01 -2.00 -5.17
C PHE A 122 -16.33 -0.64 -5.23
N SER A 123 -15.01 -0.57 -5.11
CA SER A 123 -14.29 0.69 -5.23
C SER A 123 -13.99 0.98 -6.71
N PRO A 124 -14.51 2.08 -7.28
CA PRO A 124 -14.10 2.51 -8.62
C PRO A 124 -12.58 2.73 -8.71
N LEU A 125 -11.93 3.02 -7.57
CA LEU A 125 -10.50 3.30 -7.46
C LEU A 125 -9.63 2.07 -7.67
N ALA A 126 -10.21 0.90 -7.45
CA ALA A 126 -9.53 -0.38 -7.57
C ALA A 126 -9.76 -1.02 -8.95
N SER A 127 -10.53 -0.38 -9.83
CA SER A 127 -10.90 -0.88 -11.16
C SER A 127 -9.70 -1.00 -12.12
N GLN A 128 -8.67 -0.19 -11.89
CA GLN A 128 -7.38 -0.19 -12.59
C GLN A 128 -6.44 -1.35 -12.19
N ILE A 129 -6.73 -2.06 -11.09
CA ILE A 129 -5.90 -3.19 -10.67
C ILE A 129 -6.21 -4.38 -11.57
N GLU A 130 -5.23 -4.85 -12.31
CA GLU A 130 -5.33 -5.91 -13.30
C GLU A 130 -4.80 -7.25 -12.79
N LEU A 131 -3.96 -7.26 -11.75
CA LEU A 131 -3.33 -8.47 -11.24
C LEU A 131 -3.25 -8.51 -9.71
N LEU A 132 -3.59 -9.67 -9.17
CA LEU A 132 -3.34 -10.03 -7.77
C LEU A 132 -2.62 -11.38 -7.70
N ASP A 133 -1.43 -11.40 -7.12
CA ASP A 133 -0.71 -12.62 -6.79
C ASP A 133 -0.71 -12.84 -5.27
N ILE A 134 -1.34 -13.91 -4.82
CA ILE A 134 -1.42 -14.35 -3.41
C ILE A 134 -0.85 -15.76 -3.25
N SER A 135 0.08 -16.15 -4.13
CA SER A 135 0.72 -17.46 -4.06
C SER A 135 1.49 -17.66 -2.75
N GLY A 136 1.45 -18.86 -2.17
CA GLY A 136 2.14 -19.16 -0.91
C GLY A 136 1.62 -18.42 0.31
N THR A 137 0.39 -17.88 0.25
CA THR A 137 -0.28 -17.23 1.39
C THR A 137 -1.14 -18.23 2.17
N ARG A 138 -1.74 -17.77 3.27
CA ARG A 138 -2.63 -18.58 4.13
C ARG A 138 -4.10 -18.54 3.67
N VAL A 139 -4.36 -18.09 2.45
CA VAL A 139 -5.70 -18.02 1.88
C VAL A 139 -6.16 -19.41 1.45
N THR A 140 -7.32 -19.81 1.96
CA THR A 140 -7.98 -21.08 1.67
C THR A 140 -9.02 -20.91 0.55
N GLU A 141 -9.70 -22.00 0.18
CA GLU A 141 -10.83 -21.97 -0.76
C GLU A 141 -11.96 -21.05 -0.30
N GLN A 142 -12.16 -20.92 1.02
CA GLN A 142 -13.15 -20.01 1.59
C GLN A 142 -12.82 -18.54 1.29
N GLY A 143 -11.57 -18.12 1.48
CA GLY A 143 -11.12 -16.78 1.12
C GLY A 143 -11.20 -16.54 -0.39
N LEU A 144 -10.83 -17.53 -1.19
CA LEU A 144 -10.88 -17.45 -2.65
C LEU A 144 -12.29 -17.26 -3.19
N CYS A 145 -13.33 -17.82 -2.56
CA CYS A 145 -14.72 -17.58 -2.97
C CYS A 145 -15.05 -16.08 -3.07
N PHE A 146 -14.54 -15.25 -2.16
CA PHE A 146 -14.76 -13.80 -2.22
C PHE A 146 -14.07 -13.14 -3.42
N LEU A 147 -12.86 -13.58 -3.76
CA LEU A 147 -12.15 -13.10 -4.94
C LEU A 147 -12.82 -13.57 -6.23
N LEU A 148 -13.28 -14.82 -6.28
CA LEU A 148 -13.99 -15.37 -7.44
C LEU A 148 -15.33 -14.69 -7.66
N ASP A 149 -16.10 -14.40 -6.59
CA ASP A 149 -17.33 -13.59 -6.68
C ASP A 149 -17.03 -12.21 -7.29
N MET A 150 -15.96 -11.55 -6.84
CA MET A 150 -15.52 -10.26 -7.39
C MET A 150 -15.17 -10.39 -8.88
N MET A 151 -14.37 -11.40 -9.26
CA MET A 151 -13.99 -11.64 -10.66
C MET A 151 -15.19 -11.99 -11.54
N GLN A 152 -16.16 -12.74 -11.03
CA GLN A 152 -17.38 -13.09 -11.75
C GLN A 152 -18.15 -11.84 -12.16
N GLU A 153 -18.22 -10.83 -11.29
CA GLU A 153 -18.95 -9.57 -11.54
C GLU A 153 -18.13 -8.54 -12.31
N ARG A 154 -16.81 -8.69 -12.35
CA ARG A 154 -15.92 -7.74 -13.01
C ARG A 154 -15.99 -7.83 -14.53
N GLU A 155 -16.14 -6.69 -15.19
CA GLU A 155 -16.15 -6.58 -16.66
C GLU A 155 -14.77 -6.25 -17.25
N ILE A 156 -13.87 -5.69 -16.44
CA ILE A 156 -12.51 -5.32 -16.82
C ILE A 156 -11.57 -6.54 -16.69
N PRO A 157 -10.51 -6.67 -17.51
CA PRO A 157 -9.54 -7.73 -17.37
C PRO A 157 -8.95 -7.86 -15.97
N PHE A 158 -8.85 -9.10 -15.46
CA PHE A 158 -8.25 -9.37 -14.16
C PHE A 158 -7.56 -10.74 -14.11
N THR A 159 -6.37 -10.76 -13.54
CA THR A 159 -5.56 -11.97 -13.33
C THR A 159 -5.42 -12.25 -11.84
N LEU A 160 -5.82 -13.45 -11.42
CA LEU A 160 -5.56 -13.96 -10.07
C LEU A 160 -4.57 -15.12 -10.15
N ILE A 161 -3.48 -14.99 -9.39
CA ILE A 161 -2.48 -16.04 -9.20
C ILE A 161 -2.55 -16.45 -7.72
N ALA A 162 -2.80 -17.74 -7.47
CA ALA A 162 -2.88 -18.29 -6.12
C ALA A 162 -2.34 -19.73 -6.13
N LYS A 163 -1.02 -19.85 -6.32
CA LYS A 163 -0.29 -21.12 -6.27
C LYS A 163 0.07 -21.49 -4.83
N ASP A 164 0.43 -22.75 -4.61
CA ASP A 164 1.02 -23.25 -3.35
C ASP A 164 0.21 -22.87 -2.10
N ARG A 165 -1.10 -23.10 -2.18
CA ARG A 165 -2.07 -22.72 -1.15
C ARG A 165 -1.99 -23.65 0.07
N VAL A 166 -2.21 -23.10 1.26
CA VAL A 166 -2.36 -23.90 2.47
C VAL A 166 -3.65 -24.71 2.39
N GLN A 167 -3.54 -26.04 2.48
CA GLN A 167 -4.71 -26.92 2.61
C GLN A 167 -5.25 -26.81 4.04
N THR A 168 -6.56 -26.61 4.19
CA THR A 168 -7.22 -26.56 5.49
C THR A 168 -7.02 -27.88 6.24
N GLU A 169 -6.57 -27.83 7.50
CA GLU A 169 -6.31 -29.03 8.35
C GLU A 169 -7.59 -29.86 8.60
N SER A 170 -8.76 -29.23 8.47
CA SER A 170 -10.07 -29.88 8.46
C SER A 170 -10.63 -29.87 7.05
N SER A 171 -11.20 -31.00 6.59
CA SER A 171 -11.93 -31.08 5.33
C SER A 171 -12.89 -29.88 5.21
N PRO A 172 -12.82 -29.06 4.15
CA PRO A 172 -13.70 -27.92 4.00
C PRO A 172 -15.15 -28.39 4.05
N ASP A 173 -16.02 -27.56 4.63
CA ASP A 173 -17.46 -27.79 4.62
C ASP A 173 -17.90 -28.08 3.18
N ALA A 174 -18.73 -29.11 2.99
CA ALA A 174 -19.13 -29.56 1.66
C ALA A 174 -19.76 -28.41 0.85
N GLU A 175 -20.49 -27.52 1.53
CA GLU A 175 -21.08 -26.31 0.94
C GLU A 175 -20.03 -25.34 0.41
N VAL A 176 -18.92 -25.14 1.14
CA VAL A 176 -17.83 -24.25 0.72
C VAL A 176 -17.13 -24.80 -0.51
N ASN A 177 -16.88 -26.11 -0.55
CA ASN A 177 -16.24 -26.75 -1.70
C ASN A 177 -17.16 -26.69 -2.94
N GLU A 178 -18.45 -27.01 -2.80
CA GLU A 178 -19.41 -26.90 -3.90
C GLU A 178 -19.49 -25.47 -4.46
N ARG A 179 -19.58 -24.47 -3.58
CA ARG A 179 -19.57 -23.06 -3.97
C ARG A 179 -18.27 -22.68 -4.67
N TYR A 180 -17.13 -23.12 -4.14
CA TYR A 180 -15.82 -22.84 -4.71
C TYR A 180 -15.69 -23.40 -6.13
N GLN A 181 -16.08 -24.66 -6.36
CA GLN A 181 -16.07 -25.28 -7.68
C GLN A 181 -16.98 -24.53 -8.67
N LEU A 182 -18.22 -24.22 -8.24
CA LEU A 182 -19.18 -23.49 -9.07
C LEU A 182 -18.64 -22.11 -9.51
N LEU A 183 -18.05 -21.35 -8.58
CA LEU A 183 -17.48 -20.04 -8.88
C LEU A 183 -16.27 -20.15 -9.80
N LEU A 184 -15.43 -21.16 -9.59
CA LEU A 184 -14.25 -21.41 -10.38
C LEU A 184 -14.59 -21.76 -11.83
N GLU A 185 -15.64 -22.55 -12.06
CA GLU A 185 -16.17 -22.80 -13.42
C GLU A 185 -16.68 -21.52 -14.10
N LYS A 186 -17.48 -20.72 -13.38
CA LYS A 186 -18.01 -19.46 -13.90
C LYS A 186 -16.91 -18.48 -14.30
N VAL A 187 -15.89 -18.33 -13.44
CA VAL A 187 -14.77 -17.41 -13.72
C VAL A 187 -13.89 -17.95 -14.85
N ARG A 188 -13.65 -19.27 -14.94
CA ARG A 188 -12.92 -19.88 -16.07
C ARG A 188 -13.63 -19.70 -17.42
N ALA A 189 -14.96 -19.64 -17.41
CA ALA A 189 -15.74 -19.38 -18.62
C ALA A 189 -15.67 -17.92 -19.09
N LYS A 190 -15.20 -16.98 -18.25
CA LYS A 190 -15.07 -15.56 -18.61
C LYS A 190 -13.79 -15.31 -19.39
N SER A 191 -13.90 -14.70 -20.56
CA SER A 191 -12.78 -14.37 -21.45
C SER A 191 -11.86 -13.25 -20.92
N ASN A 192 -12.36 -12.40 -20.02
CA ASN A 192 -11.60 -11.30 -19.43
C ASN A 192 -10.88 -11.69 -18.13
N CYS A 193 -11.07 -12.91 -17.63
CA CYS A 193 -10.48 -13.36 -16.35
C CYS A 193 -9.41 -14.42 -16.59
N THR A 194 -8.29 -14.33 -15.88
CA THR A 194 -7.23 -15.36 -15.89
C THR A 194 -7.00 -15.90 -14.48
N LEU A 195 -7.05 -17.22 -14.32
CA LEU A 195 -6.82 -17.92 -13.05
C LEU A 195 -5.60 -18.83 -13.15
N LYS A 196 -4.65 -18.69 -12.21
CA LYS A 196 -3.49 -19.58 -12.06
C LYS A 196 -3.45 -20.16 -10.65
N LEU A 197 -3.97 -21.38 -10.48
CA LEU A 197 -4.20 -22.01 -9.16
C LEU A 197 -3.32 -23.24 -8.88
N SER A 198 -2.68 -23.80 -9.90
CA SER A 198 -1.77 -24.95 -9.79
C SER A 198 -0.31 -24.54 -9.98
N SER A 199 0.59 -25.28 -9.34
CA SER A 199 2.06 -25.13 -9.40
C SER A 199 2.66 -25.63 -10.72
N GLU A 200 1.88 -25.76 -11.80
CA GLU A 200 2.41 -26.26 -13.06
C GLU A 200 3.27 -25.18 -13.74
N SER A 201 4.45 -25.69 -14.12
CA SER A 201 5.64 -25.08 -14.72
C SER A 201 5.39 -24.12 -15.88
#